data_AF-A0A9D9G5C2-F1
#
_entry.id   AF-A0A9D9G5C2-F1
#
_cell.length_a   1.000
_cell.length_b   1.000
_cell.length_c   1.000
_cell.angle_alpha   90.00
_cell.angle_beta   90.00
_cell.angle_gamma   90.00
#
_symmetry.space_group_name_H-M   'P 1'
#
loop_
_entity.id
_entity.type
_entity.pdbx_description
1 polymer ?
#
loop_
_entity_poly.entity_id
_entity_poly.type
_entity_poly.pdbx_seq_one_letter_code
_entity_poly.pdbx_strand_id
1 'polypeptide(L)'
;GAAFVPEDPKAFLPMKTVCDIILAAGGIPTYPFLADDAKGGYTDFEGDLEKVAKVLRERGFYSVEFITTRNDVQLLEKYASYLHEQGFVVTLGSEHNTPAMEPVELFARGGAPLSERLLQINYEGACVVAAHQHLVKQGLQGYVDANGVAAVDKRDEYIALGAQLIASV
;
A
#
# COMPACT_ATOMS: atom_id res chain seq x y z
N GLY A 1 -24.70 -3.27 21.24
CA GLY A 1 -26.08 -3.78 21.37
C GLY A 1 -26.11 -5.00 22.28
N ALA A 2 -27.29 -5.54 22.62
CA ALA A 2 -27.42 -6.66 23.56
C ALA A 2 -26.71 -7.97 23.14
N ALA A 3 -26.25 -8.06 21.88
CA ALA A 3 -25.44 -9.15 21.34
C ALA A 3 -24.00 -8.73 20.95
N PHE A 4 -23.52 -7.58 21.45
CA PHE A 4 -22.13 -7.16 21.21
C PHE A 4 -21.20 -7.98 22.10
N VAL A 5 -20.39 -8.83 21.49
CA VAL A 5 -19.26 -9.48 22.14
C VAL A 5 -18.02 -8.63 21.83
N PRO A 6 -17.30 -8.12 22.84
CA PRO A 6 -16.04 -7.44 22.62
C PRO A 6 -15.06 -8.36 21.90
N GLU A 7 -14.33 -7.83 20.93
CA GLU A 7 -13.26 -8.59 20.29
C GLU A 7 -12.19 -8.96 21.32
N ASP A 8 -11.84 -10.25 21.39
CA ASP A 8 -10.68 -10.70 22.15
C ASP A 8 -9.43 -10.43 21.30
N PRO A 9 -8.45 -9.65 21.76
CA PRO A 9 -7.20 -9.45 21.04
C PRO A 9 -6.50 -10.77 20.66
N LYS A 10 -6.75 -11.86 21.38
CA LYS A 10 -6.25 -13.21 21.06
C LYS A 10 -6.91 -13.84 19.84
N ALA A 11 -8.01 -13.28 19.35
CA ALA A 11 -8.66 -13.72 18.11
C ALA A 11 -7.85 -13.31 16.86
N PHE A 12 -6.94 -12.34 16.99
CA PHE A 12 -6.10 -11.88 15.90
C PHE A 12 -4.65 -12.36 16.07
N LEU A 13 -4.02 -12.72 14.94
CA LEU A 13 -2.59 -13.02 14.94
C LEU A 13 -1.79 -11.76 15.27
N PRO A 14 -0.66 -11.88 15.99
CA PRO A 14 0.27 -10.77 16.13
C PRO A 14 0.70 -10.24 14.76
N MET A 15 0.77 -8.92 14.60
CA MET A 15 1.13 -8.28 13.32
C MET A 15 2.43 -8.84 12.73
N LYS A 16 3.45 -9.06 13.57
CA LYS A 16 4.71 -9.66 13.13
C LYS A 16 4.50 -11.03 12.49
N THR A 17 3.66 -11.87 13.10
CA THR A 17 3.33 -13.20 12.55
C THR A 17 2.66 -13.09 11.19
N VAL A 18 1.76 -12.13 10.99
CA VAL A 18 1.13 -11.88 9.68
C VAL A 18 2.17 -11.46 8.65
N CYS A 19 3.09 -10.56 9.00
CA CYS A 19 4.17 -10.14 8.11
C CYS A 19 5.10 -11.30 7.74
N ASP A 20 5.50 -12.11 8.73
CA ASP A 20 6.35 -13.29 8.51
C ASP A 20 5.67 -14.29 7.55
N ILE A 21 4.36 -14.49 7.65
CA ILE A 21 3.57 -15.34 6.73
C ILE A 21 3.60 -14.77 5.30
N ILE A 22 3.36 -13.46 5.15
CA ILE A 22 3.35 -12.80 3.83
C ILE A 22 4.73 -12.92 3.17
N LEU A 23 5.80 -12.65 3.91
CA LEU A 23 7.18 -12.75 3.40
C LEU A 23 7.53 -14.19 3.01
N ALA A 24 7.17 -15.17 3.85
CA ALA A 24 7.40 -16.60 3.56
C ALA A 24 6.63 -17.08 2.31
N ALA A 25 5.49 -16.46 2.00
CA ALA A 25 4.74 -16.70 0.77
C ALA A 25 5.29 -15.96 -0.45
N GLY A 26 6.38 -15.18 -0.31
CA GLY A 26 6.94 -14.37 -1.40
C GLY A 26 6.16 -13.08 -1.68
N GLY A 27 5.37 -12.62 -0.72
CA GLY A 27 4.62 -11.38 -0.80
C GLY A 27 5.34 -10.19 -0.16
N ILE A 28 4.76 -9.01 -0.34
CA ILE A 28 5.19 -7.77 0.31
C ILE A 28 4.16 -7.44 1.40
N PRO A 29 4.55 -7.36 2.69
CA PRO A 29 3.67 -6.83 3.72
C PRO A 29 3.27 -5.39 3.38
N THR A 30 1.97 -5.17 3.19
CA THR A 30 1.39 -3.88 2.78
C THR A 30 0.45 -3.38 3.86
N TYR A 31 0.67 -2.14 4.32
CA TYR A 31 -0.21 -1.51 5.28
C TYR A 31 -1.38 -0.80 4.57
N PRO A 32 -2.64 -1.11 4.89
CA PRO A 32 -3.79 -0.41 4.32
C PRO A 32 -3.94 0.96 4.98
N PHE A 33 -3.86 2.02 4.19
CA PHE A 33 -3.92 3.41 4.65
C PHE A 33 -5.34 3.95 4.48
N LEU A 34 -5.95 4.41 5.58
CA LEU A 34 -7.27 5.05 5.53
C LEU A 34 -7.16 6.51 5.11
N ALA A 35 -6.16 7.21 5.65
CA ALA A 35 -5.87 8.64 5.52
C ALA A 35 -7.02 9.52 6.04
N ASP A 36 -7.61 10.40 5.22
CA ASP A 36 -8.57 11.38 5.70
C ASP A 36 -10.02 10.85 5.66
N ASP A 37 -10.83 11.27 6.63
CA ASP A 37 -12.27 11.04 6.66
C ASP A 37 -13.05 12.18 5.97
N ALA A 38 -14.38 12.04 5.85
CA ALA A 38 -15.25 13.02 5.21
C ALA A 38 -15.16 14.46 5.78
N LYS A 39 -14.58 14.63 6.97
CA LYS A 39 -14.36 15.91 7.65
C LYS A 39 -12.89 16.37 7.59
N GLY A 40 -12.03 15.64 6.89
CA GLY A 40 -10.59 15.87 6.82
C GLY A 40 -9.83 15.43 8.08
N GLY A 41 -10.45 14.63 8.94
CA GLY A 41 -9.82 14.07 10.13
C GLY A 41 -9.02 12.81 9.82
N TYR A 42 -8.03 12.51 10.63
CA TYR A 42 -7.20 11.30 10.53
C TYR A 42 -7.41 10.42 11.75
N THR A 43 -7.04 9.15 11.63
CA THR A 43 -6.88 8.30 12.81
C THR A 43 -5.75 8.81 13.70
N ASP A 44 -5.77 8.46 14.99
CA ASP A 44 -4.70 8.80 15.94
C ASP A 44 -3.32 8.29 15.49
N PHE A 45 -3.31 7.21 14.69
CA PHE A 45 -2.08 6.67 14.13
C PHE A 45 -1.63 7.49 12.92
N GLU A 46 -2.52 7.76 11.96
CA GLU A 46 -2.17 8.28 10.64
C GLU A 46 -2.01 9.80 10.55
N GLY A 47 -2.42 10.56 11.59
CA GLY A 47 -2.38 12.03 11.56
C GLY A 47 -0.98 12.67 11.55
N ASP A 48 0.07 11.91 11.86
CA ASP A 48 1.48 12.35 11.79
C ASP A 48 2.25 11.47 10.79
N LEU A 49 2.31 11.94 9.55
CA LEU A 49 2.83 11.18 8.43
C LEU A 49 4.31 10.78 8.57
N GLU A 50 5.16 11.63 9.14
CA GLU A 50 6.58 11.32 9.32
C GLU A 50 6.75 10.22 10.37
N LYS A 51 6.02 10.35 11.48
CA LYS A 51 5.99 9.35 12.54
C LYS A 51 5.45 8.01 12.04
N VAL A 52 4.38 8.03 11.24
CA VAL A 52 3.80 6.83 10.63
C VAL A 52 4.82 6.13 9.75
N ALA A 53 5.48 6.86 8.83
CA ALA A 53 6.49 6.29 7.95
C ALA A 53 7.61 5.59 8.74
N LYS A 54 8.08 6.22 9.83
CA LYS A 54 9.07 5.62 10.73
C LYS A 54 8.56 4.34 11.38
N VAL A 55 7.36 4.38 11.98
CA VAL A 55 6.77 3.23 12.68
C VAL A 55 6.48 2.08 11.72
N LEU A 56 6.05 2.36 10.49
CA LEU A 56 5.82 1.35 9.47
C LEU A 56 7.13 0.63 9.10
N ARG A 57 8.22 1.36 8.86
CA ARG A 57 9.54 0.75 8.59
C ARG A 57 10.02 -0.11 9.76
N GLU A 58 9.91 0.39 10.99
CA GLU A 58 10.27 -0.34 12.21
C GLU A 58 9.47 -1.65 12.36
N ARG A 59 8.25 -1.68 11.79
CA ARG A 59 7.36 -2.84 11.79
C ARG A 59 7.51 -3.75 10.55
N GLY A 60 8.42 -3.44 9.64
CA GLY A 60 8.67 -4.24 8.43
C GLY A 60 7.74 -3.93 7.25
N PHE A 61 7.02 -2.81 7.29
CA PHE A 61 6.24 -2.33 6.16
C PHE A 61 7.05 -1.35 5.33
N TYR A 62 7.23 -1.69 4.06
CA TYR A 62 7.79 -0.81 3.01
C TYR A 62 6.81 -0.66 1.84
N SER A 63 5.56 -1.08 2.05
CA SER A 63 4.48 -0.98 1.09
C SER A 63 3.22 -0.48 1.80
N VAL A 64 2.50 0.42 1.13
CA VAL A 64 1.21 0.94 1.58
C VAL A 64 0.20 0.92 0.43
N GLU A 65 -1.06 0.71 0.76
CA GLU A 65 -2.16 0.81 -0.20
C GLU A 65 -3.20 1.79 0.30
N PHE A 66 -3.53 2.81 -0.51
CA PHE A 66 -4.57 3.78 -0.18
C PHE A 66 -5.91 3.36 -0.78
N ILE A 67 -6.97 3.52 0.01
CA ILE A 67 -8.35 3.35 -0.46
C ILE A 67 -8.83 4.69 -1.03
N THR A 68 -8.76 4.87 -2.34
CA THR A 68 -8.88 6.20 -2.96
C THR A 68 -10.25 6.83 -2.74
N THR A 69 -11.31 6.04 -2.84
CA THR A 69 -12.71 6.49 -2.72
C THR A 69 -13.03 7.08 -1.33
N ARG A 70 -12.21 6.75 -0.33
CA ARG A 70 -12.33 7.29 1.02
C ARG A 70 -11.72 8.66 1.18
N ASN A 71 -10.84 9.13 0.30
CA ASN A 71 -9.94 10.26 0.56
C ASN A 71 -10.24 11.49 -0.29
N ASP A 72 -9.97 12.68 0.25
CA ASP A 72 -9.85 13.90 -0.56
C ASP A 72 -8.61 13.78 -1.47
N VAL A 73 -8.73 14.23 -2.73
CA VAL A 73 -7.67 14.04 -3.73
C VAL A 73 -6.38 14.78 -3.38
N GLN A 74 -6.46 15.97 -2.75
CA GLN A 74 -5.28 16.75 -2.38
C GLN A 74 -4.55 16.12 -1.20
N LEU A 75 -5.31 15.62 -0.22
CA LEU A 75 -4.75 14.93 0.95
C LEU A 75 -4.17 13.57 0.57
N LEU A 76 -4.84 12.83 -0.32
CA LEU A 76 -4.34 11.59 -0.91
C LEU A 76 -3.01 11.83 -1.62
N GLU A 77 -2.92 12.83 -2.51
CA GLU A 77 -1.67 13.14 -3.23
C GLU A 77 -0.55 13.52 -2.28
N LYS A 78 -0.83 14.33 -1.25
CA LYS A 78 0.16 14.71 -0.23
C LYS A 78 0.75 13.48 0.46
N TYR A 79 -0.10 12.57 0.91
CA TYR A 79 0.34 11.39 1.67
C TYR A 79 1.06 10.37 0.78
N ALA A 80 0.46 10.07 -0.38
CA ALA A 80 1.05 9.16 -1.36
C ALA A 80 2.41 9.66 -1.85
N SER A 81 2.53 10.96 -2.16
CA SER A 81 3.80 11.55 -2.63
C SER A 81 4.89 11.46 -1.59
N TYR A 82 4.60 11.82 -0.33
CA TYR A 82 5.58 11.74 0.74
C TYR A 82 6.06 10.31 0.98
N LEU A 83 5.14 9.33 1.09
CA LEU A 83 5.53 7.94 1.31
C LEU A 83 6.32 7.38 0.12
N HIS A 84 5.93 7.75 -1.10
CA HIS A 84 6.69 7.45 -2.29
C HIS A 84 8.09 8.08 -2.26
N GLU A 85 8.26 9.34 -1.85
CA GLU A 85 9.59 9.96 -1.70
C GLU A 85 10.42 9.28 -0.61
N GLN A 86 9.77 8.74 0.42
CA GLN A 86 10.37 7.91 1.45
C GLN A 86 10.67 6.47 0.98
N GLY A 87 10.52 6.15 -0.31
CA GLY A 87 10.91 4.84 -0.82
C GLY A 87 9.90 3.72 -0.57
N PHE A 88 8.69 4.03 -0.10
CA PHE A 88 7.62 3.02 -0.02
C PHE A 88 7.15 2.64 -1.42
N VAL A 89 6.72 1.39 -1.56
CA VAL A 89 5.80 0.98 -2.63
C VAL A 89 4.43 1.55 -2.28
N VAL A 90 3.85 2.36 -3.16
CA VAL A 90 2.54 2.97 -2.93
C VAL A 90 1.60 2.48 -4.02
N THR A 91 0.55 1.78 -3.63
CA THR A 91 -0.54 1.36 -4.53
C THR A 91 -1.84 2.03 -4.14
N LEU A 92 -2.77 2.10 -5.10
CA LEU A 92 -4.10 2.66 -4.94
C LEU A 92 -5.13 1.56 -5.22
N GLY A 93 -6.10 1.41 -4.33
CA GLY A 93 -7.15 0.40 -4.41
C GLY A 93 -8.56 1.00 -4.25
N SER A 94 -9.54 0.31 -4.82
CA SER A 94 -10.96 0.70 -4.73
C SER A 94 -11.66 0.20 -3.46
N GLU A 95 -11.10 -0.81 -2.79
CA GLU A 95 -11.76 -1.56 -1.70
C GLU A 95 -13.17 -2.04 -2.07
N HIS A 96 -13.37 -2.44 -3.34
CA HIS A 96 -14.67 -2.85 -3.83
C HIS A 96 -15.21 -4.07 -3.07
N ASN A 97 -16.18 -3.83 -2.20
CA ASN A 97 -16.73 -4.82 -1.25
C ASN A 97 -18.26 -4.78 -1.15
N THR A 98 -18.92 -4.07 -2.06
CA THR A 98 -20.38 -3.96 -2.13
C THR A 98 -20.91 -4.56 -3.43
N PRO A 99 -22.20 -4.94 -3.52
CA PRO A 99 -22.79 -5.42 -4.76
C PRO A 99 -23.12 -4.29 -5.76
N ALA A 100 -22.73 -3.04 -5.49
CA ALA A 100 -22.97 -1.93 -6.39
C ALA A 100 -22.15 -2.10 -7.68
N MET A 101 -22.72 -1.75 -8.83
CA MET A 101 -22.02 -1.81 -10.12
C MET A 101 -21.13 -0.58 -10.32
N GLU A 102 -20.12 -0.44 -9.46
CA GLU A 102 -19.14 0.64 -9.53
C GLU A 102 -17.99 0.28 -10.49
N PRO A 103 -17.43 1.26 -11.23
CA PRO A 103 -16.25 1.03 -12.05
C PRO A 103 -15.05 0.52 -11.22
N VAL A 104 -14.22 -0.30 -11.84
CA VAL A 104 -12.90 -0.69 -11.27
C VAL A 104 -11.89 0.46 -11.39
N GLU A 105 -12.15 1.41 -12.30
CA GLU A 105 -11.37 2.64 -12.42
C GLU A 105 -11.34 3.40 -11.08
N LEU A 106 -10.15 3.85 -10.71
CA LEU A 106 -9.93 4.50 -9.42
C LEU A 106 -10.26 6.00 -9.50
N PHE A 107 -10.98 6.47 -8.50
CA PHE A 107 -11.28 7.88 -8.26
C PHE A 107 -11.18 8.17 -6.76
N ALA A 108 -10.94 9.44 -6.42
CA ALA A 108 -10.98 9.93 -5.06
C ALA A 108 -12.43 10.15 -4.60
N ARG A 109 -12.62 10.52 -3.33
CA ARG A 109 -13.95 10.75 -2.73
C ARG A 109 -14.79 11.69 -3.59
N GLY A 110 -16.07 11.36 -3.76
CA GLY A 110 -17.01 12.14 -4.57
C GLY A 110 -16.82 11.97 -6.08
N GLY A 111 -16.04 10.98 -6.54
CA GLY A 111 -15.81 10.74 -7.96
C GLY A 111 -14.76 11.69 -8.56
N ALA A 112 -13.93 12.33 -7.73
CA ALA A 112 -12.88 13.21 -8.21
C ALA A 112 -11.81 12.39 -8.95
N PRO A 113 -11.38 12.81 -10.15
CA PRO A 113 -10.33 12.11 -10.88
C PRO A 113 -9.01 12.16 -10.10
N LEU A 114 -8.22 11.10 -10.21
CA LEU A 114 -6.86 11.10 -9.67
C LEU A 114 -5.97 12.03 -10.50
N SER A 115 -5.01 12.67 -9.84
CA SER A 115 -4.02 13.51 -10.52
C SER A 115 -3.01 12.66 -11.31
N GLU A 116 -2.31 13.29 -12.25
CA GLU A 116 -1.20 12.66 -12.97
C GLU A 116 -0.13 12.12 -12.01
N ARG A 117 0.14 12.83 -10.91
CA ARG A 117 1.09 12.40 -9.91
C ARG A 117 0.64 11.12 -9.21
N LEU A 118 -0.63 11.02 -8.83
CA LEU A 118 -1.20 9.81 -8.22
C LEU A 118 -1.19 8.62 -9.18
N LEU A 119 -1.54 8.85 -10.45
CA LEU A 119 -1.49 7.82 -11.50
C LEU A 119 -0.05 7.31 -11.71
N GLN A 120 0.92 8.22 -11.76
CA GLN A 120 2.33 7.87 -11.85
C GLN A 120 2.79 7.02 -10.67
N ILE A 121 2.54 7.47 -9.43
CA ILE A 121 2.92 6.76 -8.21
C ILE A 121 2.32 5.35 -8.20
N ASN A 122 1.04 5.22 -8.54
CA ASN A 122 0.36 3.93 -8.58
C ASN A 122 0.97 2.99 -9.62
N TYR A 123 1.30 3.51 -10.81
CA TYR A 123 1.95 2.73 -11.86
C TYR A 123 3.36 2.28 -11.45
N GLU A 124 4.15 3.17 -10.85
CA GLU A 124 5.47 2.85 -10.31
C GLU A 124 5.37 1.77 -9.21
N GLY A 125 4.38 1.88 -8.31
CA GLY A 125 4.07 0.86 -7.31
C GLY A 125 3.73 -0.49 -7.93
N ALA A 126 2.85 -0.52 -8.92
CA ALA A 126 2.50 -1.74 -9.65
C ALA A 126 3.71 -2.37 -10.37
N CYS A 127 4.60 -1.56 -10.93
CA CYS A 127 5.85 -2.02 -11.53
C CYS A 127 6.74 -2.72 -10.48
N VAL A 128 6.94 -2.10 -9.31
CA VAL A 128 7.75 -2.72 -8.24
C VAL A 128 7.14 -4.04 -7.78
N VAL A 129 5.82 -4.13 -7.63
CA VAL A 129 5.12 -5.37 -7.29
C VAL A 129 5.35 -6.44 -8.37
N ALA A 130 5.19 -6.10 -9.64
CA ALA A 130 5.41 -7.04 -10.75
C ALA A 130 6.86 -7.55 -10.80
N ALA A 131 7.84 -6.66 -10.66
CA ALA A 131 9.25 -7.00 -10.61
C ALA A 131 9.60 -7.89 -9.41
N HIS A 132 9.07 -7.56 -8.22
CA HIS A 132 9.22 -8.37 -7.02
C HIS A 132 8.73 -9.80 -7.26
N GLN A 133 7.48 -9.97 -7.73
CA GLN A 133 6.89 -11.29 -7.98
C GLN A 133 7.66 -12.07 -9.06
N HIS A 134 8.10 -11.38 -10.12
CA HIS A 134 8.90 -11.99 -11.18
C HIS A 134 10.22 -12.58 -10.67
N LEU A 135 10.95 -11.85 -9.82
CA LEU A 135 12.22 -12.28 -9.25
C LEU A 135 12.03 -13.39 -8.21
N VAL A 136 11.07 -13.23 -7.30
CA VAL A 136 10.80 -14.21 -6.24
C VAL A 136 10.40 -15.57 -6.80
N LYS A 137 9.60 -15.63 -7.88
CA LYS A 137 9.24 -16.92 -8.52
C LYS A 137 10.46 -17.68 -9.06
N GLN A 138 11.56 -16.99 -9.34
CA GLN A 138 12.81 -17.58 -9.84
C GLN A 138 13.78 -17.96 -8.70
N GLY A 139 13.38 -17.77 -7.44
CA GLY A 139 14.26 -17.95 -6.29
C GLY A 139 15.27 -16.82 -6.11
N LEU A 140 15.08 -15.69 -6.78
CA LEU A 140 15.87 -14.48 -6.60
C LEU A 140 15.23 -13.57 -5.55
N GLN A 141 16.04 -12.67 -4.97
CA GLN A 141 15.52 -11.66 -4.05
C GLN A 141 14.63 -10.67 -4.81
N GLY A 142 13.42 -10.44 -4.30
CA GLY A 142 12.53 -9.37 -4.77
C GLY A 142 12.83 -8.02 -4.12
N TYR A 143 11.94 -7.04 -4.32
CA TYR A 143 12.11 -5.70 -3.76
C TYR A 143 12.26 -5.69 -2.23
N VAL A 144 11.58 -6.62 -1.55
CA VAL A 144 11.67 -6.83 -0.11
C VAL A 144 12.31 -8.19 0.11
N ASP A 145 13.29 -8.27 1.02
CA ASP A 145 13.98 -9.50 1.36
C ASP A 145 13.20 -10.36 2.37
N ALA A 146 13.76 -11.52 2.71
CA ALA A 146 13.13 -12.45 3.67
C ALA A 146 13.02 -11.89 5.11
N ASN A 147 13.72 -10.80 5.43
CA ASN A 147 13.64 -10.10 6.71
C ASN A 147 12.68 -8.91 6.68
N GLY A 148 12.02 -8.66 5.55
CA GLY A 148 11.11 -7.53 5.38
C GLY A 148 11.81 -6.20 5.08
N VAL A 149 13.07 -6.21 4.65
CA VAL A 149 13.84 -4.99 4.31
C VAL A 149 13.74 -4.72 2.82
N ALA A 150 13.35 -3.49 2.45
CA ALA A 150 13.26 -3.07 1.05
C ALA A 150 14.58 -2.55 0.47
N ALA A 151 14.82 -2.86 -0.80
CA ALA A 151 15.92 -2.34 -1.61
C ALA A 151 15.59 -0.92 -2.14
N VAL A 152 15.36 0.02 -1.23
CA VAL A 152 14.93 1.40 -1.55
C VAL A 152 15.91 2.11 -2.50
N ASP A 153 17.20 1.88 -2.32
CA ASP A 153 18.28 2.42 -3.16
C ASP A 153 18.26 1.92 -4.61
N LYS A 154 17.58 0.80 -4.88
CA LYS A 154 17.46 0.20 -6.20
C LYS A 154 16.06 0.31 -6.78
N ARG A 155 15.16 1.09 -6.18
CA ARG A 155 13.74 1.14 -6.59
C ARG A 155 13.56 1.40 -8.08
N ASP A 156 14.35 2.29 -8.66
CA ASP A 156 14.25 2.63 -10.09
C ASP A 156 14.55 1.42 -11.00
N GLU A 157 15.44 0.50 -10.58
CA GLU A 157 15.69 -0.75 -11.29
C GLU A 157 14.45 -1.66 -11.29
N TYR A 158 13.75 -1.75 -10.14
CA TYR A 158 12.50 -2.51 -10.02
C TYR A 158 11.36 -1.87 -10.80
N ILE A 159 11.26 -0.54 -10.82
CA ILE A 159 10.29 0.18 -11.65
C ILE A 159 10.55 -0.13 -13.13
N ALA A 160 11.81 -0.02 -13.59
CA ALA A 160 12.17 -0.29 -14.97
C ALA A 160 11.87 -1.73 -15.39
N LEU A 161 12.24 -2.72 -14.57
CA LEU A 161 11.93 -4.13 -14.82
C LEU A 161 10.41 -4.36 -14.84
N GLY A 162 9.68 -3.81 -13.87
CA GLY A 162 8.23 -3.92 -13.77
C GLY A 162 7.50 -3.34 -14.98
N ALA A 163 7.93 -2.17 -15.44
CA ALA A 163 7.38 -1.53 -16.63
C ALA A 163 7.56 -2.40 -17.88
N GLN A 164 8.74 -3.01 -18.06
CA GLN A 164 9.00 -3.95 -19.14
C GLN A 164 8.10 -5.18 -19.06
N LEU A 165 7.90 -5.73 -17.86
CA LEU A 165 7.04 -6.89 -17.64
C LEU A 165 5.57 -6.57 -17.95
N ILE A 166 5.06 -5.44 -17.46
CA ILE A 166 3.67 -5.02 -17.69
C ILE A 166 3.42 -4.76 -19.19
N ALA A 167 4.37 -4.13 -19.88
CA ALA A 167 4.24 -3.87 -21.32
C ALA A 167 4.34 -5.12 -22.20
N SER A 168 4.78 -6.26 -21.65
CA SER A 168 4.94 -7.53 -22.38
C SER A 168 3.72 -8.45 -22.34
N VAL A 169 2.66 -8.05 -21.62
CA VAL A 169 1.41 -8.80 -21.46
C VAL A 169 0.42 -8.47 -22.57
#